data_AF-A0A9R1UGM7-F1
#
_entry.id   AF-A0A9R1UGM7-F1
#
_cell.length_a   1.000
_cell.length_b   1.000
_cell.length_c   1.000
_cell.angle_alpha   90.00
_cell.angle_beta   90.00
_cell.angle_gamma   90.00
#
_symmetry.space_group_name_H-M   'P 1'
#
loop_
_entity.id
_entity.type
_entity.pdbx_description
1 polymer ?
#
loop_
_entity_poly.entity_id
_entity_poly.type
_entity_poly.pdbx_seq_one_letter_code
_entity_poly.pdbx_strand_id
1 'polypeptide(L)'
;MSSWIHGCLSSTRVSIPINGIVTSKFCMDRGIRQGDPLSPFLYIIMAEGLHIAMEMAIEKGIFEGIQLPCQGLIISHLQYADDVIFMGTWSIENAKNLIKILRCFKLSSGLKVNMSKSELFGFGTQNYELELASGSFNYYVGSLPFIYLRLLVGAFMARATHWNPITKKFQARLSKWKASTLSFGGHLTLCKAIFSSVGSFYFSLYKARIKVIKSLEKIRMRFLVVVGGGGYGIKKDVIDCLGKGYCRQRKRHS
;
A
#
# COMPACT_ATOMS: atom_id res chain seq x y z
N MET A 1 27.11 13.48 -9.84
CA MET A 1 26.85 12.54 -8.73
C MET A 1 28.10 12.52 -7.86
N SER A 2 28.00 12.78 -6.55
CA SER A 2 29.17 12.98 -5.67
C SER A 2 30.07 11.73 -5.62
N SER A 3 31.39 11.93 -5.53
CA SER A 3 32.41 10.86 -5.48
C SER A 3 32.11 9.78 -4.43
N TRP A 4 31.48 10.19 -3.32
CA TRP A 4 31.06 9.31 -2.23
C TRP A 4 29.95 8.33 -2.62
N ILE A 5 28.92 8.76 -3.37
CA ILE A 5 27.85 7.87 -3.82
C ILE A 5 28.42 6.84 -4.80
N HIS A 6 29.27 7.30 -5.72
CA HIS A 6 29.94 6.40 -6.66
C HIS A 6 30.88 5.41 -5.93
N GLY A 7 31.59 5.87 -4.90
CA GLY A 7 32.40 5.02 -4.03
C GLY A 7 31.58 3.96 -3.31
N CYS A 8 30.42 4.32 -2.74
CA CYS A 8 29.52 3.36 -2.08
C CYS A 8 29.00 2.31 -3.06
N LEU A 9 28.62 2.71 -4.27
CA LEU A 9 28.09 1.78 -5.28
C LEU A 9 29.18 0.86 -5.87
N SER A 10 30.37 1.40 -6.16
CA SER A 10 31.46 0.65 -6.81
C SER A 10 32.28 -0.22 -5.84
N SER A 11 32.36 0.14 -4.55
CA SER A 11 33.10 -0.64 -3.55
C SER A 11 32.29 -1.77 -2.92
N THR A 12 30.99 -1.85 -3.20
CA THR A 12 30.11 -2.86 -2.61
C THR A 12 30.46 -4.26 -3.13
N ARG A 13 30.91 -5.13 -2.22
CA ARG A 13 31.11 -6.56 -2.47
C ARG A 13 30.14 -7.38 -1.65
N VAL A 14 29.55 -8.40 -2.27
CA VAL A 14 28.55 -9.28 -1.64
C VAL A 14 29.08 -10.70 -1.60
N SER A 15 28.72 -11.42 -0.54
CA SER A 15 28.91 -12.86 -0.39
C SER A 15 27.58 -13.47 0.04
N ILE A 16 27.22 -14.59 -0.55
CA ILE A 16 25.96 -15.30 -0.27
C ILE A 16 26.28 -16.49 0.65
N PRO A 17 25.60 -16.63 1.80
CA PRO A 17 25.68 -17.85 2.60
C PRO A 17 24.84 -18.96 1.96
N ILE A 18 25.45 -20.09 1.66
CA ILE A 18 24.80 -21.29 1.15
C ILE A 18 25.05 -22.40 2.17
N ASN A 19 23.99 -22.89 2.82
CA ASN A 19 24.05 -23.94 3.85
C ASN A 19 25.07 -23.65 4.97
N GLY A 20 25.21 -22.39 5.37
CA GLY A 20 26.15 -21.97 6.41
C GLY A 20 27.58 -21.71 5.93
N ILE A 21 27.90 -21.98 4.66
CA ILE A 21 29.20 -21.67 4.06
C ILE A 21 29.07 -20.39 3.23
N VAL A 22 29.93 -19.42 3.53
CA VAL A 22 29.95 -18.13 2.84
C VAL A 22 30.75 -18.24 1.54
N THR A 23 30.14 -17.88 0.43
CA THR A 23 30.79 -17.84 -0.89
C THR A 23 31.86 -16.75 -0.99
N SER A 24 32.76 -16.86 -1.97
CA SER A 24 33.71 -15.80 -2.29
C SER A 24 33.00 -14.49 -2.62
N LYS A 25 33.58 -13.37 -2.17
CA LYS A 25 33.03 -12.03 -2.44
C LYS A 25 33.07 -11.72 -3.93
N PHE A 26 31.95 -11.28 -4.48
CA PHE A 26 31.82 -10.78 -5.85
C PHE A 26 31.29 -9.35 -5.88
N CYS A 27 31.58 -8.61 -6.95
CA CYS A 27 31.06 -7.26 -7.15
C CYS A 27 29.64 -7.31 -7.70
N MET A 28 28.79 -6.35 -7.31
CA MET A 28 27.45 -6.22 -7.89
C MET A 28 27.46 -5.24 -9.05
N ASP A 29 27.06 -5.70 -10.24
CA ASP A 29 26.91 -4.83 -11.42
C ASP A 29 25.61 -4.02 -11.39
N ARG A 30 24.57 -4.53 -10.71
CA ARG A 30 23.24 -3.92 -10.63
C ARG A 30 22.62 -4.11 -9.27
N GLY A 31 21.80 -3.13 -8.89
CA GLY A 31 21.03 -3.14 -7.65
C GLY A 31 21.78 -2.53 -6.48
N ILE A 32 21.01 -2.09 -5.49
CA ILE A 32 21.54 -1.51 -4.25
C ILE A 32 21.15 -2.46 -3.12
N ARG A 33 22.00 -2.56 -2.11
CA ARG A 33 21.78 -3.45 -0.97
C ARG A 33 20.47 -3.12 -0.27
N GLN A 34 19.64 -4.13 -0.03
CA GLN A 34 18.45 -4.00 0.80
C GLN A 34 18.85 -3.71 2.25
N GLY A 35 18.27 -2.66 2.85
CA GLY A 35 18.62 -2.20 4.19
C GLY A 35 19.78 -1.19 4.24
N ASP A 36 20.34 -0.81 3.09
CA ASP A 36 21.23 0.35 3.01
C ASP A 36 20.41 1.66 3.15
N PRO A 37 20.77 2.55 4.08
CA PRO A 37 20.10 3.84 4.27
C PRO A 37 20.04 4.73 3.01
N LEU A 38 20.94 4.54 2.04
CA LEU A 38 21.01 5.33 0.81
C LEU A 38 20.06 4.81 -0.28
N SER A 39 19.74 3.51 -0.27
CA SER A 39 18.89 2.86 -1.28
C SER A 39 17.54 3.58 -1.51
N PRO A 40 16.79 4.00 -0.48
CA PRO A 40 15.51 4.69 -0.67
C PRO A 40 15.66 6.02 -1.40
N PHE A 41 16.72 6.79 -1.10
CA PHE A 41 16.95 8.09 -1.74
C PHE A 41 17.34 7.94 -3.21
N LEU A 42 18.18 6.96 -3.51
CA LEU A 42 18.54 6.65 -4.91
C LEU A 42 17.31 6.19 -5.69
N TYR A 43 16.42 5.41 -5.08
CA TYR A 43 15.16 5.04 -5.69
C TYR A 43 14.26 6.26 -5.97
N ILE A 44 14.15 7.19 -5.02
CA ILE A 44 13.36 8.43 -5.20
C ILE A 44 13.90 9.24 -6.39
N ILE A 45 15.21 9.37 -6.55
CA ILE A 45 15.81 10.08 -7.69
C ILE A 45 15.41 9.42 -9.02
N MET A 46 15.37 8.08 -9.08
CA MET A 46 14.92 7.38 -10.28
C MET A 46 13.42 7.55 -10.53
N ALA A 47 12.61 7.53 -9.47
CA ALA A 47 11.17 7.75 -9.55
C ALA A 47 10.83 9.18 -10.01
N GLU A 48 11.61 10.17 -9.58
CA GLU A 48 11.51 11.56 -10.03
C GLU A 48 11.72 11.67 -11.54
N GLY A 49 12.69 10.94 -12.10
CA GLY A 49 12.89 10.89 -13.55
C GLY A 49 11.66 10.35 -14.31
N LEU A 50 10.94 9.39 -13.73
CA LEU A 50 9.67 8.90 -14.28
C LEU A 50 8.55 9.93 -14.15
N HIS A 51 8.49 10.64 -13.02
CA HIS A 51 7.54 11.73 -12.79
C HIS A 51 7.69 12.83 -13.84
N ILE A 52 8.92 13.31 -14.05
CA ILE A 52 9.26 14.32 -15.06
C ILE A 52 8.89 13.85 -16.48
N ALA A 53 9.18 12.59 -16.82
CA ALA A 53 8.82 12.03 -18.12
C ALA A 53 7.29 12.02 -18.35
N MET A 54 6.51 11.75 -17.31
CA MET A 54 5.05 11.80 -17.37
C MET A 54 4.51 13.23 -17.47
N GLU A 55 5.07 14.19 -16.72
CA GLU A 55 4.70 15.61 -16.85
C GLU A 55 4.94 16.12 -18.27
N MET A 56 6.13 15.89 -18.82
CA MET A 56 6.44 16.27 -20.20
C MET A 56 5.51 15.61 -21.23
N ALA A 57 5.07 14.38 -20.97
CA ALA A 57 4.13 13.69 -21.85
C ALA A 57 2.73 14.34 -21.81
N ILE A 58 2.30 14.83 -20.65
CA ILE A 58 1.03 15.56 -20.50
C ILE A 58 1.12 16.93 -21.16
N GLU A 59 2.19 17.69 -20.89
CA GLU A 59 2.41 19.02 -21.49
C GLU A 59 2.43 18.97 -23.01
N LYS A 60 2.99 17.90 -23.59
CA LYS A 60 3.03 17.69 -25.04
C LYS A 60 1.76 17.04 -25.62
N GLY A 61 0.76 16.75 -24.80
CA GLY A 61 -0.46 16.06 -25.23
C GLY A 61 -0.25 14.61 -25.69
N ILE A 62 0.88 13.99 -25.33
CA ILE A 62 1.20 12.59 -25.64
C ILE A 62 0.41 11.64 -24.73
N PHE A 63 0.23 12.03 -23.46
CA PHE A 63 -0.53 11.28 -22.47
C PHE A 63 -1.60 12.18 -21.85
N GLU A 64 -2.83 11.70 -21.81
CA GLU A 64 -3.95 12.42 -21.21
C GLU A 64 -4.28 11.83 -19.83
N GLY A 65 -4.02 12.61 -18.78
CA GLY A 65 -4.32 12.24 -17.40
C GLY A 65 -5.80 12.44 -17.03
N ILE A 66 -6.14 12.22 -15.76
CA ILE A 66 -7.48 12.48 -15.23
C ILE A 66 -7.54 13.90 -14.66
N GLN A 67 -8.29 14.77 -15.32
CA GLN A 67 -8.56 16.13 -14.85
C GLN A 67 -9.54 16.10 -13.66
N LEU A 68 -9.13 16.64 -12.51
CA LEU A 68 -10.05 16.81 -11.38
C LEU A 68 -11.09 17.92 -11.67
N PRO A 69 -12.28 17.85 -11.02
CA PRO A 69 -13.31 18.89 -11.13
C PRO A 69 -12.78 20.30 -10.83
N CYS A 70 -13.50 21.31 -11.31
CA CYS A 70 -13.17 22.73 -11.10
C CYS A 70 -11.79 23.13 -11.63
N GLN A 71 -11.38 22.59 -12.80
CA GLN A 71 -10.06 22.85 -13.40
C GLN A 71 -8.90 22.54 -12.43
N GLY A 72 -9.07 21.50 -11.60
CA GLY A 72 -8.08 21.10 -10.61
C GLY A 72 -6.81 20.48 -11.20
N LEU A 73 -6.09 19.73 -10.36
CA LEU A 73 -4.90 19.01 -10.79
C LEU A 73 -5.24 17.92 -11.83
N ILE A 74 -4.35 17.75 -12.82
CA ILE A 74 -4.35 16.58 -13.70
C ILE A 74 -3.58 15.46 -12.99
N ILE A 75 -4.26 14.36 -12.70
CA ILE A 75 -3.65 13.19 -12.09
C ILE A 75 -3.26 12.21 -13.19
N SER A 76 -1.97 11.92 -13.34
CA SER A 76 -1.46 10.92 -14.29
C SER A 76 -0.91 9.67 -13.62
N HIS A 77 -0.39 9.79 -12.41
CA HIS A 77 0.16 8.67 -11.66
C HIS A 77 0.18 8.91 -10.16
N LEU A 78 0.21 7.82 -9.39
CA LEU A 78 0.46 7.78 -7.95
C LEU A 78 1.62 6.82 -7.70
N GLN A 79 2.68 7.29 -7.06
CA GLN A 79 3.88 6.51 -6.79
C GLN A 79 4.06 6.32 -5.28
N TYR A 80 4.34 5.08 -4.86
CA TYR A 80 4.81 4.77 -3.52
C TYR A 80 5.84 3.65 -3.60
N ALA A 81 7.12 4.00 -3.45
CA ALA A 81 8.22 3.08 -3.72
C ALA A 81 8.02 2.40 -5.10
N ASP A 82 8.05 1.07 -5.15
CA ASP A 82 7.87 0.24 -6.36
C ASP A 82 6.41 0.08 -6.80
N ASP A 83 5.45 0.43 -5.95
CA ASP A 83 4.03 0.37 -6.28
C ASP A 83 3.61 1.68 -6.98
N VAL A 84 3.27 1.59 -8.28
CA VAL A 84 2.85 2.73 -9.09
C VAL A 84 1.51 2.45 -9.76
N ILE A 85 0.57 3.39 -9.66
CA ILE A 85 -0.67 3.40 -10.43
C ILE A 85 -0.60 4.51 -11.47
N PHE A 86 -0.83 4.17 -12.73
CA PHE A 86 -1.03 5.15 -13.80
C PHE A 86 -2.52 5.33 -14.06
N MET A 87 -2.93 6.58 -14.28
CA MET A 87 -4.32 6.97 -14.50
C MET A 87 -4.39 7.92 -15.69
N GLY A 88 -5.33 7.67 -16.58
CA GLY A 88 -5.55 8.51 -17.75
C GLY A 88 -6.91 8.26 -18.37
N THR A 89 -7.27 9.08 -19.34
CA THR A 89 -8.47 8.86 -20.14
C THR A 89 -8.37 7.56 -20.93
N TRP A 90 -9.50 6.87 -21.07
CA TRP A 90 -9.52 5.61 -21.82
C TRP A 90 -9.34 5.88 -23.30
N SER A 91 -8.22 5.40 -23.85
CA SER A 91 -7.95 5.32 -25.27
C SER A 91 -6.84 4.31 -25.49
N ILE A 92 -6.96 3.51 -26.55
CA ILE A 92 -5.90 2.57 -26.96
C ILE A 92 -4.59 3.33 -27.23
N GLU A 93 -4.67 4.54 -27.78
CA GLU A 93 -3.48 5.36 -28.05
C GLU A 93 -2.85 5.88 -26.76
N ASN A 94 -3.65 6.32 -25.79
CA ASN A 94 -3.16 6.78 -24.49
C ASN A 94 -2.44 5.64 -23.74
N ALA A 95 -3.01 4.44 -23.76
CA ALA A 95 -2.39 3.23 -23.20
C ALA A 95 -1.10 2.84 -23.92
N LYS A 96 -1.08 2.89 -25.27
CA LYS A 96 0.15 2.69 -26.07
C LYS A 96 1.23 3.69 -25.70
N ASN A 97 0.89 4.95 -25.54
CA ASN A 97 1.84 6.00 -25.20
C ASN A 97 2.42 5.81 -23.80
N LEU A 98 1.61 5.42 -22.83
CA LEU A 98 2.11 5.03 -21.51
C LEU A 98 3.15 3.90 -21.59
N ILE A 99 2.88 2.86 -22.38
CA ILE A 99 3.82 1.73 -22.55
C ILE A 99 5.11 2.18 -23.24
N LYS A 100 5.04 3.08 -24.22
CA LYS A 100 6.22 3.67 -24.86
C LYS A 100 7.05 4.45 -23.83
N ILE A 101 6.42 5.28 -23.00
CA ILE A 101 7.09 6.04 -21.92
C ILE A 101 7.77 5.09 -20.95
N LEU A 102 7.08 4.05 -20.48
CA LEU A 102 7.64 3.04 -19.57
C LEU A 102 8.79 2.26 -20.20
N ARG A 103 8.75 2.00 -21.52
CA ARG A 103 9.85 1.38 -22.25
C ARG A 103 11.06 2.30 -22.32
N CYS A 104 10.87 3.59 -22.62
CA CYS A 104 11.94 4.59 -22.58
C CYS A 104 12.53 4.69 -21.17
N PHE A 105 11.69 4.76 -20.14
CA PHE A 105 12.14 4.78 -18.75
C PHE A 105 12.95 3.54 -18.38
N LYS A 106 12.52 2.35 -18.82
CA LYS A 106 13.28 1.11 -18.62
C LYS A 106 14.66 1.15 -19.27
N LEU A 107 14.77 1.72 -20.47
CA LEU A 107 16.06 1.86 -21.17
C LEU A 107 16.99 2.83 -20.43
N SER A 108 16.46 3.95 -19.92
CA SER A 108 17.24 4.95 -19.20
C SER A 108 17.62 4.53 -17.78
N SER A 109 16.72 3.84 -17.06
CA SER A 109 16.89 3.50 -15.64
C SER A 109 17.41 2.08 -15.40
N GLY A 110 17.21 1.17 -16.36
CA GLY A 110 17.37 -0.27 -16.16
C GLY A 110 16.25 -0.93 -15.34
N LEU A 111 15.26 -0.17 -14.84
CA LEU A 111 14.14 -0.69 -14.07
C LEU A 111 13.07 -1.29 -14.99
N LYS A 112 12.66 -2.52 -14.72
CA LYS A 112 11.69 -3.26 -15.53
C LYS A 112 10.36 -3.37 -14.80
N VAL A 113 9.29 -2.94 -15.47
CA VAL A 113 7.91 -3.17 -15.02
C VAL A 113 7.64 -4.67 -14.88
N ASN A 114 7.05 -5.06 -13.75
CA ASN A 114 6.68 -6.44 -13.50
C ASN A 114 5.29 -6.74 -14.05
N MET A 115 5.23 -7.18 -15.32
CA MET A 115 3.98 -7.51 -16.01
C MET A 115 3.12 -8.55 -15.26
N SER A 116 3.74 -9.48 -14.51
CA SER A 116 3.00 -10.49 -13.74
C SER A 116 2.28 -9.94 -12.51
N LYS A 117 2.65 -8.73 -12.07
CA LYS A 117 2.03 -8.01 -10.94
C LYS A 117 1.26 -6.77 -11.38
N SER A 118 1.30 -6.44 -12.67
CA SER A 118 0.65 -5.26 -13.22
C SER A 118 -0.65 -5.65 -13.88
N GLU A 119 -1.70 -4.93 -13.54
CA GLU A 119 -3.06 -5.17 -14.02
C GLU A 119 -3.62 -3.91 -14.68
N LEU A 120 -4.41 -4.10 -15.73
CA LEU A 120 -5.14 -3.06 -16.43
C LEU A 120 -6.57 -2.98 -15.90
N PHE A 121 -7.01 -1.78 -15.53
CA PHE A 121 -8.37 -1.52 -15.07
C PHE A 121 -9.05 -0.52 -16.00
N GLY A 122 -10.30 -0.81 -16.37
CA GLY A 122 -11.14 0.12 -17.11
C GLY A 122 -12.33 0.57 -16.29
N PHE A 123 -12.63 1.86 -16.33
CA PHE A 123 -13.77 2.47 -15.65
C PHE A 123 -14.72 3.06 -16.69
N GLY A 124 -15.95 2.55 -16.75
CA GLY A 124 -16.92 2.97 -17.77
C GLY A 124 -16.60 2.47 -19.18
N THR A 125 -15.71 1.49 -19.31
CA THR A 125 -15.28 0.87 -20.58
C THR A 125 -15.94 -0.48 -20.77
N GLN A 126 -16.12 -0.91 -22.02
CA GLN A 126 -16.69 -2.24 -22.27
C GLN A 126 -15.63 -3.33 -22.07
N ASN A 127 -16.04 -4.50 -21.59
CA ASN A 127 -15.10 -5.61 -21.29
C ASN A 127 -14.30 -6.05 -22.53
N TYR A 128 -14.92 -6.05 -23.71
CA TYR A 128 -14.23 -6.44 -24.95
C TYR A 128 -13.07 -5.49 -25.30
N GLU A 129 -13.18 -4.19 -25.02
CA GLU A 129 -12.12 -3.21 -25.29
C GLU A 129 -10.92 -3.44 -24.36
N LEU A 130 -11.19 -3.79 -23.10
CA LEU A 130 -10.16 -4.15 -22.12
C LEU A 130 -9.44 -5.44 -22.51
N GLU A 131 -10.16 -6.43 -23.00
CA GLU A 131 -9.58 -7.70 -23.47
C GLU A 131 -8.68 -7.48 -24.70
N LEU A 132 -9.11 -6.64 -25.65
CA LEU A 132 -8.30 -6.27 -26.82
C LEU A 132 -7.01 -5.53 -26.41
N ALA A 133 -7.12 -4.58 -25.47
CA ALA A 133 -5.97 -3.86 -24.93
C ALA A 133 -5.02 -4.80 -24.17
N SER A 134 -5.58 -5.68 -23.33
CA SER A 134 -4.85 -6.72 -22.59
C SER A 134 -4.01 -7.60 -23.52
N GLY A 135 -4.61 -8.13 -24.60
CA GLY A 135 -3.90 -8.93 -25.59
C GLY A 135 -2.80 -8.16 -26.34
N SER A 136 -3.02 -6.87 -26.60
CA SER A 136 -2.05 -6.02 -27.29
C SER A 136 -0.83 -5.68 -26.42
N PHE A 137 -1.02 -5.58 -25.11
CA PHE A 137 -0.02 -5.07 -24.18
C PHE A 137 0.58 -6.13 -23.26
N ASN A 138 0.01 -7.35 -23.24
CA ASN A 138 0.36 -8.44 -22.33
C ASN A 138 0.19 -8.06 -20.84
N TYR A 139 -0.87 -7.31 -20.51
CA TYR A 139 -1.28 -7.04 -19.13
C TYR A 139 -2.53 -7.84 -18.79
N TYR A 140 -2.65 -8.31 -17.55
CA TYR A 140 -3.89 -8.93 -17.09
C TYR A 140 -4.98 -7.88 -16.86
N VAL A 141 -6.22 -8.20 -17.20
CA VAL A 141 -7.37 -7.35 -16.82
C VAL A 141 -7.65 -7.57 -15.34
N GLY A 142 -7.53 -6.50 -14.56
CA GLY A 142 -7.82 -6.50 -13.13
C GLY A 142 -9.32 -6.40 -12.87
N SER A 143 -9.74 -6.78 -11.65
CA SER A 143 -11.13 -6.68 -11.21
C SER A 143 -11.27 -5.80 -9.98
N LEU A 144 -12.36 -5.02 -9.94
CA LEU A 144 -12.68 -4.21 -8.76
C LEU A 144 -13.43 -5.06 -7.73
N PRO A 145 -13.15 -4.87 -6.42
CA PRO A 145 -12.13 -4.00 -5.86
C PRO A 145 -10.75 -4.68 -5.77
N PHE A 146 -9.67 -3.91 -5.87
CA PHE A 146 -8.29 -4.39 -5.68
C PHE A 146 -7.62 -3.77 -4.45
N ILE A 147 -6.45 -4.30 -4.06
CA ILE A 147 -5.69 -3.80 -2.91
C ILE A 147 -4.49 -2.98 -3.40
N TYR A 148 -4.41 -1.72 -2.98
CA TYR A 148 -3.25 -0.84 -3.18
C TYR A 148 -2.81 -0.25 -1.84
N LEU A 149 -1.54 -0.40 -1.47
CA LEU A 149 -0.99 0.08 -0.18
C LEU A 149 -1.83 -0.34 1.04
N ARG A 150 -2.38 -1.57 0.99
CA ARG A 150 -3.27 -2.15 2.02
C ARG A 150 -4.66 -1.51 2.10
N LEU A 151 -5.03 -0.68 1.15
CA LEU A 151 -6.34 -0.06 0.97
C LEU A 151 -7.11 -0.75 -0.13
N LEU A 152 -8.41 -0.86 0.03
CA LEU A 152 -9.28 -1.55 -0.91
C LEU A 152 -9.87 -0.49 -1.87
N VAL A 153 -9.27 -0.38 -3.04
CA VAL A 153 -9.64 0.60 -4.07
C VAL A 153 -10.84 0.10 -4.85
N GLY A 154 -11.82 0.98 -5.11
CA GLY A 154 -13.07 0.63 -5.78
C GLY A 154 -14.14 0.01 -4.86
N ALA A 155 -13.84 -0.29 -3.59
CA ALA A 155 -14.90 -0.64 -2.65
C ALA A 155 -15.56 0.59 -2.04
N PHE A 156 -16.88 0.52 -1.97
CA PHE A 156 -17.66 1.47 -1.19
C PHE A 156 -17.52 1.15 0.31
N MET A 157 -16.52 1.75 0.96
CA MET A 157 -16.23 1.55 2.39
C MET A 157 -17.33 2.06 3.32
N ALA A 158 -18.38 2.71 2.81
CA ALA A 158 -19.58 2.96 3.59
C ALA A 158 -20.44 1.69 3.80
N ARG A 159 -20.26 0.62 3.01
CA ARG A 159 -20.91 -0.69 3.25
C ARG A 159 -20.12 -1.48 4.31
N ALA A 160 -20.82 -1.98 5.33
CA ALA A 160 -20.20 -2.74 6.41
C ALA A 160 -19.53 -4.05 5.93
N THR A 161 -20.02 -4.64 4.84
CA THR A 161 -19.44 -5.86 4.24
C THR A 161 -18.02 -5.65 3.73
N HIS A 162 -17.70 -4.48 3.20
CA HIS A 162 -16.36 -4.15 2.72
C HIS A 162 -15.34 -3.92 3.84
N TRP A 163 -15.79 -3.84 5.11
CA TRP A 163 -14.89 -3.85 6.27
C TRP A 163 -14.49 -5.25 6.72
N ASN A 164 -15.07 -6.31 6.15
CA ASN A 164 -14.74 -7.69 6.52
C ASN A 164 -13.25 -8.03 6.35
N PRO A 165 -12.56 -7.64 5.25
CA PRO A 165 -11.12 -7.90 5.12
C PRO A 165 -10.29 -7.21 6.20
N ILE A 166 -10.65 -5.98 6.56
CA ILE A 166 -10.00 -5.22 7.63
C ILE A 166 -10.25 -5.91 8.98
N THR A 167 -11.50 -6.31 9.24
CA THR A 167 -11.89 -7.03 10.46
C THR A 167 -11.13 -8.35 10.61
N LYS A 168 -11.00 -9.12 9.52
CA LYS A 168 -10.17 -10.34 9.48
C LYS A 168 -8.69 -10.05 9.75
N LYS A 169 -8.16 -8.93 9.27
CA LYS A 169 -6.78 -8.50 9.55
C LYS A 169 -6.55 -8.20 11.03
N PHE A 170 -7.52 -7.56 11.70
CA PHE A 170 -7.48 -7.38 13.16
C PHE A 170 -7.46 -8.72 13.89
N GLN A 171 -8.36 -9.63 13.52
CA GLN A 171 -8.43 -10.97 14.12
C GLN A 171 -7.13 -11.75 13.89
N ALA A 172 -6.60 -11.76 12.67
CA ALA A 172 -5.37 -12.46 12.32
C ALA A 172 -4.14 -11.91 13.06
N ARG A 173 -4.09 -10.61 13.35
CA ARG A 173 -3.02 -10.03 14.18
C ARG A 173 -3.13 -10.42 15.64
N LEU A 174 -4.36 -10.49 16.17
CA LEU A 174 -4.59 -10.92 17.56
C LEU A 174 -4.36 -12.42 17.73
N SER A 175 -4.77 -13.24 16.76
CA SER A 175 -4.63 -14.71 16.82
C SER A 175 -3.19 -15.19 16.74
N LYS A 176 -2.25 -14.36 16.25
CA LYS A 176 -0.81 -14.67 16.26
C LYS A 176 -0.23 -14.76 17.67
N TRP A 177 -0.90 -14.20 18.66
CA TRP A 177 -0.45 -14.20 20.04
C TRP A 177 -1.20 -15.29 20.80
N LYS A 178 -0.45 -16.18 21.44
CA LYS A 178 -1.04 -17.21 22.32
C LYS A 178 -1.74 -16.49 23.47
N ALA A 179 -3.06 -16.59 23.49
CA ALA A 179 -3.90 -15.96 24.50
C ALA A 179 -3.60 -16.48 25.93
N SER A 180 -2.93 -17.63 26.07
CA SER A 180 -2.60 -18.24 27.36
C SER A 180 -1.26 -17.81 27.95
N THR A 181 -0.40 -17.08 27.21
CA THR A 181 0.96 -16.74 27.67
C THR A 181 1.10 -15.30 28.18
N LEU A 182 0.02 -14.53 28.21
CA LEU A 182 0.06 -13.11 28.51
C LEU A 182 -0.89 -12.78 29.67
N SER A 183 -0.45 -11.90 30.55
CA SER A 183 -1.30 -11.32 31.58
C SER A 183 -2.41 -10.47 30.96
N PHE A 184 -3.46 -10.17 31.73
CA PHE A 184 -4.50 -9.22 31.30
C PHE A 184 -3.91 -7.87 30.86
N GLY A 185 -2.89 -7.37 31.59
CA GLY A 185 -2.14 -6.17 31.21
C GLY A 185 -1.42 -6.31 29.88
N GLY A 186 -0.80 -7.46 29.62
CA GLY A 186 -0.19 -7.79 28.33
C GLY A 186 -1.22 -7.80 27.18
N HIS A 187 -2.38 -8.41 27.40
CA HIS A 187 -3.48 -8.41 26.43
C HIS A 187 -4.01 -7.01 26.15
N LEU A 188 -4.16 -6.18 27.19
CA LEU A 188 -4.61 -4.79 27.04
C LEU A 188 -3.60 -3.95 26.24
N THR A 189 -2.32 -4.04 26.57
CA THR A 189 -1.24 -3.33 25.87
C THR A 189 -1.16 -3.76 24.41
N LEU A 190 -1.24 -5.07 24.13
CA LEU A 190 -1.23 -5.60 22.78
C LEU A 190 -2.45 -5.16 21.96
N CYS A 191 -3.65 -5.21 22.56
CA CYS A 191 -4.86 -4.67 21.96
C CYS A 191 -4.70 -3.18 21.63
N LYS A 192 -4.20 -2.38 22.58
CA LYS A 192 -3.96 -0.95 22.35
C LYS A 192 -2.99 -0.73 21.19
N ALA A 193 -1.89 -1.47 21.12
CA ALA A 193 -0.90 -1.35 20.04
C ALA A 193 -1.47 -1.71 18.66
N ILE A 194 -2.22 -2.82 18.56
CA ILE A 194 -2.82 -3.27 17.28
C ILE A 194 -3.91 -2.31 16.82
N PHE A 195 -4.80 -1.90 17.72
CA PHE A 195 -5.88 -0.96 17.40
C PHE A 195 -5.34 0.43 17.11
N SER A 196 -4.35 0.92 17.86
CA SER A 196 -3.70 2.20 17.57
C SER A 196 -3.04 2.20 16.20
N SER A 197 -2.27 1.18 15.84
CA SER A 197 -1.60 1.14 14.54
C SER A 197 -2.56 0.93 13.36
N VAL A 198 -3.34 -0.16 13.38
CA VAL A 198 -4.21 -0.54 12.26
C VAL A 198 -5.47 0.33 12.21
N GLY A 199 -6.07 0.60 13.37
CA GLY A 199 -7.28 1.39 13.47
C GLY A 199 -7.06 2.84 13.05
N SER A 200 -5.98 3.48 13.51
CA SER A 200 -5.71 4.87 13.13
C SER A 200 -5.49 5.01 11.62
N PHE A 201 -4.80 4.06 10.98
CA PHE A 201 -4.60 4.07 9.53
C PHE A 201 -5.91 3.97 8.73
N TYR A 202 -6.82 3.07 9.08
CA TYR A 202 -8.08 2.93 8.34
C TYR A 202 -9.12 3.99 8.72
N PHE A 203 -9.16 4.44 9.97
CA PHE A 203 -10.10 5.46 10.43
C PHE A 203 -9.70 6.88 10.04
N SER A 204 -8.42 7.15 9.74
CA SER A 204 -8.02 8.42 9.13
C SER A 204 -8.53 8.56 7.69
N LEU A 205 -8.70 7.43 6.98
CA LEU A 205 -9.11 7.41 5.57
C LEU A 205 -10.62 7.24 5.38
N TYR A 206 -11.27 6.41 6.20
CA TYR A 206 -12.69 6.07 6.03
C TYR A 206 -13.50 6.34 7.29
N LYS A 207 -14.70 6.91 7.10
CA LYS A 207 -15.70 7.00 8.18
C LYS A 207 -16.38 5.65 8.38
N ALA A 208 -16.00 4.94 9.43
CA ALA A 208 -16.61 3.66 9.79
C ALA A 208 -18.05 3.84 10.30
N ARG A 209 -18.96 2.94 9.90
CA ARG A 209 -20.30 2.87 10.49
C ARG A 209 -20.23 2.33 11.91
N ILE A 210 -21.20 2.73 12.75
CA ILE A 210 -21.34 2.24 14.13
C ILE A 210 -21.35 0.71 14.20
N LYS A 211 -21.99 0.03 13.23
CA LYS A 211 -22.00 -1.44 13.16
C LYS A 211 -20.59 -2.05 13.04
N VAL A 212 -19.70 -1.41 12.28
CA VAL A 212 -18.30 -1.85 12.12
C VAL A 212 -17.53 -1.62 13.41
N ILE A 213 -17.70 -0.44 14.02
CA ILE A 213 -17.05 -0.10 15.29
C ILE A 213 -17.45 -1.12 16.36
N LYS A 214 -18.75 -1.41 16.51
CA LYS A 214 -19.26 -2.43 17.44
C LYS A 214 -18.71 -3.84 17.15
N SER A 215 -18.52 -4.20 15.88
CA SER A 215 -17.92 -5.48 15.49
C SER A 215 -16.45 -5.56 15.93
N LEU A 216 -15.68 -4.51 15.71
CA LEU A 216 -14.29 -4.40 16.14
C LEU A 216 -14.16 -4.39 17.66
N GLU A 217 -15.07 -3.71 18.37
CA GLU A 217 -15.16 -3.76 19.83
C GLU A 217 -15.45 -5.19 20.32
N LYS A 218 -16.35 -5.93 19.67
CA LYS A 218 -16.62 -7.32 20.02
C LYS A 218 -15.38 -8.20 19.89
N ILE A 219 -14.55 -7.98 18.87
CA ILE A 219 -13.27 -8.68 18.68
C ILE A 219 -12.29 -8.34 19.80
N ARG A 220 -12.15 -7.05 20.12
CA ARG A 220 -11.33 -6.57 21.25
C ARG A 220 -11.76 -7.22 22.56
N MET A 221 -13.06 -7.21 22.85
CA MET A 221 -13.62 -7.77 24.08
C MET A 221 -13.40 -9.28 24.17
N ARG A 222 -13.61 -10.02 23.07
CA ARG A 222 -13.33 -11.46 23.05
C ARG A 222 -11.87 -11.77 23.39
N PHE A 223 -10.93 -11.03 22.80
CA PHE A 223 -9.50 -11.24 23.09
C PHE A 223 -9.14 -10.94 24.56
N LEU A 224 -9.78 -9.95 25.17
CA LEU A 224 -9.59 -9.63 26.60
C LEU A 224 -10.24 -10.67 27.52
N VAL A 225 -11.42 -11.20 27.16
CA VAL A 225 -12.22 -12.12 27.99
C VAL A 225 -11.72 -13.58 27.94
N VAL A 226 -11.02 -14.00 26.89
CA VAL A 226 -10.44 -15.37 26.79
C VAL A 226 -9.50 -15.73 27.97
N VAL A 227 -9.03 -14.75 28.75
CA VAL A 227 -8.22 -14.97 29.97
C VAL A 227 -9.04 -14.80 31.27
N GLY A 228 -10.24 -14.23 31.19
CA GLY A 228 -11.10 -13.93 32.34
C GLY A 228 -11.96 -15.11 32.81
N GLY A 229 -11.43 -16.33 32.82
CA GLY A 229 -12.08 -17.52 33.38
C GLY A 229 -12.29 -17.49 34.91
N GLY A 230 -12.38 -16.31 35.50
CA GLY A 230 -12.75 -16.06 36.88
C GLY A 230 -13.50 -14.74 36.92
N GLY A 231 -14.74 -14.78 37.42
CA GLY A 231 -15.73 -13.70 37.33
C GLY A 231 -15.29 -12.36 37.90
N TYR A 232 -14.52 -11.58 37.13
CA TYR A 232 -14.33 -10.16 37.35
C TYR A 232 -15.07 -9.40 36.26
N GLY A 233 -16.21 -8.83 36.64
CA GLY A 233 -16.98 -7.92 35.81
C GLY A 233 -16.08 -6.78 35.33
N ILE A 234 -15.87 -6.71 34.01
CA ILE A 234 -15.16 -5.60 33.40
C ILE A 234 -16.02 -4.35 33.59
N LYS A 235 -15.59 -3.43 34.46
CA LYS A 235 -16.25 -2.13 34.64
C LYS A 235 -16.34 -1.42 33.28
N LYS A 236 -17.56 -1.01 32.93
CA LYS A 236 -17.96 -0.31 31.70
C LYS A 236 -17.08 0.91 31.40
N ASP A 237 -16.50 1.51 32.44
CA ASP A 237 -15.71 2.74 32.42
C ASP A 237 -14.36 2.60 31.69
N VAL A 238 -13.74 1.42 31.72
CA VAL A 238 -12.47 1.15 31.01
C VAL A 238 -12.71 1.02 29.49
N ILE A 239 -13.90 0.53 29.11
CA ILE A 239 -14.34 0.40 27.72
C ILE A 239 -14.68 1.80 27.14
N ASP A 240 -15.31 2.65 27.94
CA ASP A 240 -15.72 4.01 27.57
C ASP A 240 -14.54 4.97 27.34
N CYS A 241 -13.45 4.81 28.08
CA CYS A 241 -12.22 5.60 27.86
C CYS A 241 -11.57 5.33 26.50
N LEU A 242 -11.74 4.12 25.95
CA LEU A 242 -11.19 3.73 24.64
C LEU A 242 -12.05 4.20 23.47
N GLY A 243 -13.38 4.31 23.65
CA GLY A 243 -14.29 4.89 22.64
C GLY A 243 -14.15 6.40 22.51
N LYS A 244 -13.93 7.10 23.64
CA LYS A 244 -13.80 8.57 23.67
C LYS A 244 -12.48 9.09 23.09
N GLY A 245 -11.41 8.29 23.09
CA GLY A 245 -10.13 8.65 22.48
C GLY A 245 -10.18 8.75 20.95
N TYR A 246 -10.89 7.82 20.28
CA TYR A 246 -11.01 7.80 18.82
C TYR A 246 -11.99 8.83 18.27
N CYS A 247 -13.09 9.12 18.98
CA CYS A 247 -14.03 10.18 18.56
C CYS A 247 -13.49 11.60 18.77
N ARG A 248 -12.47 11.80 19.62
CA ARG A 248 -11.93 13.14 19.91
C ARG A 248 -10.98 13.69 18.83
N GLN A 249 -10.38 12.85 17.98
CA GLN A 249 -9.44 13.33 16.97
C GLN A 249 -10.08 14.14 15.84
N ARG A 250 -11.42 14.10 15.67
CA ARG A 250 -12.12 14.88 14.63
C ARG A 250 -12.83 16.14 15.12
N LYS A 251 -12.77 16.46 16.41
CA LYS A 251 -13.32 17.73 16.95
C LYS A 251 -12.32 18.90 16.93
N ARG A 252 -11.11 18.71 16.39
CA ARG A 252 -10.07 19.76 16.33
C ARG A 252 -9.84 20.35 14.93
N HIS A 253 -10.48 19.83 13.89
CA HIS A 253 -10.39 20.35 12.52
C HIS A 253 -11.79 20.39 11.88
N SER A 254 -12.69 21.13 12.53
CA SER A 254 -13.94 21.63 11.95
C SER A 254 -13.96 23.13 12.16
#